data_AF-A0A9D6P0I5-F1
#
_entry.id   AF-A0A9D6P0I5-F1
#
_cell.length_a   1.000
_cell.length_b   1.000
_cell.length_c   1.000
_cell.angle_alpha   90.00
_cell.angle_beta   90.00
_cell.angle_gamma   90.00
#
_symmetry.space_group_name_H-M   'P 1'
#
loop_
_entity.id
_entity.type
_entity.pdbx_description
1 polymer ?
#
loop_
_entity_poly.entity_id
_entity_poly.type
_entity_poly.pdbx_seq_one_letter_code
_entity_poly.pdbx_strand_id
1 'polypeptide(L)' 'MTDYLEEKGAKISVSDKASPWQNGYQESFYSGFKLDLGPTSHIKELGELFEVIAKTMNYYNNSRIHTSLKMSPVAFR' A
#
# COMPACT_ATOMS: atom_id res chain seq x y z
N MET A 1 12.65 21.79 0.64
CA MET A 1 12.41 20.31 0.50
C MET A 1 10.92 19.96 0.53
N THR A 2 10.05 20.83 1.06
CA THR A 2 8.58 20.72 0.96
C THR A 2 8.01 21.43 -0.28
N ASP A 3 8.84 22.28 -0.89
CA ASP A 3 8.54 23.17 -2.01
C ASP A 3 7.74 22.51 -3.16
N TYR A 4 8.07 21.27 -3.53
CA TYR A 4 7.33 20.54 -4.57
C TYR A 4 5.86 20.27 -4.20
N LEU A 5 5.59 19.88 -2.95
CA LEU A 5 4.24 19.57 -2.49
C LEU A 5 3.41 20.85 -2.32
N GLU A 6 4.05 21.90 -1.82
CA GLU A 6 3.45 23.23 -1.66
C GLU A 6 3.08 23.83 -3.03
N GLU A 7 3.95 23.69 -4.04
CA GLU A 7 3.66 24.10 -5.43
C GLU A 7 2.43 23.37 -6.00
N LYS A 8 2.22 22.11 -5.63
CA LYS A 8 1.05 21.32 -6.04
C LYS A 8 -0.18 21.53 -5.15
N GLY A 9 -0.12 22.44 -4.18
CA GLY A 9 -1.22 22.72 -3.26
C GLY A 9 -1.51 21.59 -2.28
N ALA A 10 -0.57 20.64 -2.11
CA ALA A 10 -0.72 19.52 -1.21
C ALA A 10 -0.26 19.91 0.20
N LYS A 11 -1.14 19.70 1.19
CA LYS A 11 -0.79 19.87 2.60
C LYS A 11 0.02 18.67 3.07
N ILE A 12 1.20 18.92 3.64
CA ILE A 12 2.01 17.88 4.28
C ILE A 12 1.33 17.46 5.57
N SER A 13 1.10 16.15 5.70
CA SER A 13 0.57 15.51 6.91
C SER A 13 1.52 14.38 7.29
N VAL A 14 2.17 14.54 8.44
CA VAL A 14 3.09 13.56 9.02
C VAL A 14 2.62 13.21 10.42
N SER A 15 2.83 11.97 10.84
CA SER A 15 2.57 11.54 12.21
C SER A 15 3.50 12.26 13.19
N ASP A 16 2.99 12.54 14.38
CA ASP A 16 3.75 13.05 15.50
C ASP A 16 4.84 12.04 15.91
N LYS A 17 5.92 12.58 16.48
CA LYS A 17 7.03 11.76 16.95
C LYS A 17 6.54 10.78 18.02
N ALA A 18 6.93 9.51 17.85
CA ALA A 18 6.55 8.41 18.76
C ALA A 18 5.03 8.16 18.83
N SER A 19 4.29 8.45 17.75
CA SER A 19 2.84 8.22 17.64
C SER A 19 2.47 7.20 16.56
N PRO A 20 2.87 5.92 16.68
CA PRO A 20 2.62 4.90 15.65
C PRO A 20 1.13 4.70 15.33
N TRP A 21 0.25 4.86 16.32
CA TRP A 21 -1.21 4.70 16.14
C TRP A 21 -1.82 5.66 15.11
N GLN A 22 -1.18 6.80 14.84
CA GLN A 22 -1.64 7.74 13.82
C GLN A 22 -1.46 7.21 12.39
N ASN A 23 -0.64 6.18 12.18
CA ASN A 23 -0.38 5.56 10.89
C ASN A 23 -0.97 4.14 10.75
N GLY A 24 -1.89 3.77 11.64
CA GLY A 24 -2.40 2.39 11.73
C GLY A 24 -3.02 1.84 10.44
N TYR A 25 -3.62 2.70 9.60
CA TYR A 25 -4.14 2.28 8.29
C TYR A 25 -3.04 1.80 7.34
N GLN A 26 -1.93 2.52 7.25
CA GLN A 26 -0.79 2.11 6.42
C GLN A 26 -0.10 0.88 7.00
N GLU A 27 0.06 0.81 8.32
CA GLU A 27 0.64 -0.37 8.96
C GLU A 27 -0.20 -1.63 8.71
N SER A 28 -1.53 -1.50 8.83
CA SER A 28 -2.47 -2.58 8.51
C SER A 28 -2.39 -2.99 7.04
N PHE A 29 -2.31 -2.01 6.12
CA PHE A 29 -2.11 -2.27 4.70
C PHE A 29 -0.83 -3.08 4.44
N TYR A 30 0.32 -2.63 4.96
CA TYR A 30 1.59 -3.32 4.73
C TYR A 30 1.67 -4.70 5.37
N SER A 31 0.99 -4.91 6.51
CA SER A 31 0.84 -6.25 7.11
C SER A 31 0.13 -7.20 6.15
N GLY A 32 -1.03 -6.78 5.61
CA GLY A 32 -1.76 -7.57 4.61
C GLY A 32 -0.98 -7.75 3.31
N PHE A 33 -0.36 -6.68 2.79
CA PHE A 33 0.43 -6.73 1.56
C PHE A 33 1.58 -7.73 1.64
N LYS A 34 2.31 -7.80 2.76
CA LYS A 34 3.40 -8.78 2.94
C LYS A 34 2.90 -10.22 2.92
N LEU A 35 1.71 -10.46 3.47
CA LEU A 35 1.06 -11.78 3.42
C LEU A 35 0.65 -12.12 1.99
N ASP A 36 0.05 -11.16 1.28
CA ASP A 36 -0.41 -11.32 -0.11
C ASP A 36 0.76 -11.44 -1.11
N LEU A 37 1.89 -10.77 -0.84
CA LEU A 37 3.12 -10.84 -1.63
C LEU A 37 3.83 -12.20 -1.46
N GLY A 38 3.74 -12.78 -0.26
CA GLY A 38 4.37 -14.05 0.05
C GLY A 38 5.90 -13.98 0.18
N PRO A 39 6.57 -15.15 0.26
CA PRO A 39 8.02 -15.22 0.46
C PRO A 39 8.77 -14.73 -0.78
N THR A 40 9.69 -13.78 -0.62
CA THR A 40 10.44 -13.18 -1.74
C THR A 40 11.75 -13.88 -2.08
N SER A 41 12.11 -14.95 -1.36
CA SER A 41 13.38 -15.66 -1.50
C SER A 41 13.60 -16.34 -2.87
N HIS A 42 12.52 -16.53 -3.65
CA HIS A 42 12.58 -17.12 -4.98
C HIS A 42 12.83 -16.08 -6.10
N ILE A 43 12.73 -14.79 -5.78
CA ILE A 43 12.91 -13.69 -6.73
C ILE A 43 14.41 -13.46 -6.92
N LYS A 44 14.88 -13.54 -8.18
CA LYS A 44 16.31 -13.45 -8.50
C LYS A 44 16.66 -12.14 -9.19
N GLU A 45 15.72 -11.62 -9.97
CA GLU A 45 15.91 -10.42 -10.78
C GLU A 45 14.97 -9.28 -10.37
N LEU A 46 15.41 -8.04 -10.60
CA LEU A 46 14.61 -6.86 -10.28
C LEU A 46 13.31 -6.80 -11.09
N GLY A 47 13.34 -7.26 -12.35
CA GLY A 47 12.14 -7.34 -13.20
C GLY A 47 11.07 -8.27 -12.64
N GLU A 48 11.48 -9.41 -12.07
CA GLU A 48 10.58 -10.35 -11.41
C GLU A 48 9.93 -9.71 -10.18
N LEU A 49 10.69 -8.95 -9.39
CA LEU A 49 10.15 -8.22 -8.25
C LEU A 49 9.06 -7.23 -8.67
N PHE A 50 9.30 -6.45 -9.72
CA PHE A 50 8.30 -5.52 -10.25
C PHE A 50 7.04 -6.23 -10.72
N GLU A 51 7.18 -7.36 -11.42
CA GLU A 51 6.04 -8.13 -11.89
C GLU A 51 5.21 -8.69 -10.72
N VAL A 52 5.86 -9.27 -9.72
CA VAL A 52 5.19 -9.83 -8.54
C VAL A 52 4.45 -8.72 -7.78
N ILE A 53 5.10 -7.58 -7.53
CA ILE A 53 4.43 -6.43 -6.88
C ILE A 53 3.23 -5.96 -7.70
N ALA A 54 3.38 -5.82 -9.01
CA ALA A 54 2.29 -5.38 -9.89
C ALA A 54 1.10 -6.35 -9.85
N LYS A 55 1.38 -7.67 -9.88
CA LYS A 55 0.35 -8.72 -9.76
C LYS A 55 -0.35 -8.66 -8.41
N THR A 56 0.40 -8.55 -7.31
CA THR A 56 -0.17 -8.43 -5.95
C THR A 56 -1.05 -7.18 -5.82
N MET A 57 -0.60 -6.03 -6.34
CA MET A 57 -1.38 -4.79 -6.32
C MET A 57 -2.63 -4.87 -7.20
N ASN A 58 -2.54 -5.52 -8.36
CA ASN A 58 -3.69 -5.74 -9.22
C ASN A 58 -4.76 -6.58 -8.51
N TYR A 59 -4.35 -7.70 -7.88
CA TYR A 59 -5.24 -8.53 -7.08
C TYR A 59 -5.88 -7.74 -5.91
N TYR A 60 -5.06 -7.01 -5.14
CA TYR A 60 -5.53 -6.19 -4.02
C TYR A 60 -6.62 -5.20 -4.46
N ASN A 61 -6.41 -4.49 -5.57
CA ASN A 61 -7.33 -3.43 -6.01
C ASN A 61 -8.60 -3.98 -6.66
N ASN A 62 -8.49 -5.04 -7.47
CA ASN A 62 -9.59 -5.49 -8.32
C ASN A 62 -10.40 -6.64 -7.71
N SER A 63 -9.78 -7.51 -6.92
CA SER A 63 -10.38 -8.79 -6.53
C SER A 63 -10.44 -9.02 -5.01
N ARG A 64 -9.51 -8.44 -4.23
CA ARG A 64 -9.44 -8.68 -2.79
C ARG A 64 -10.65 -8.07 -2.07
N ILE A 65 -11.40 -8.90 -1.36
CA ILE A 65 -12.55 -8.44 -0.55
C ILE A 65 -12.04 -7.82 0.75
N HIS A 66 -12.37 -6.55 0.97
CA HIS A 66 -12.15 -5.89 2.25
C HIS A 66 -13.32 -6.17 3.19
N THR A 67 -13.06 -6.66 4.40
CA THR A 67 -14.12 -6.98 5.38
C THR A 67 -14.98 -5.78 5.73
N SER A 68 -14.39 -4.58 5.79
CA SER A 68 -15.10 -3.32 6.03
C SER A 68 -15.98 -2.89 4.84
N LEU A 69 -15.56 -3.18 3.61
CA LEU A 69 -16.25 -2.76 2.38
C LEU A 69 -17.19 -3.84 1.82
N LYS A 70 -16.95 -5.11 2.15
CA LYS A 70 -17.57 -6.32 1.57
C LYS A 70 -17.43 -6.40 0.04
N MET A 71 -16.45 -5.72 -0.53
CA MET A 71 -16.15 -5.66 -1.96
C MET A 71 -14.66 -5.33 -2.18
N SER A 72 -14.22 -5.26 -3.45
CA SER A 72 -12.88 -4.82 -3.80
C SER A 72 -12.73 -3.30 -3.76
N PRO A 73 -11.52 -2.75 -3.55
CA PRO A 73 -11.28 -1.30 -3.55
C PRO A 73 -11.79 -0.60 -4.82
N VAL A 74 -11.61 -1.19 -5.99
CA VAL A 74 -12.09 -0.63 -7.26
C VAL A 74 -13.62 -0.61 -7.33
N ALA A 75 -14.30 -1.64 -6.80
CA ALA A 75 -15.77 -1.68 -6.78
C ALA A 75 -16.38 -0.64 -5.83
N PHE A 76 -15.65 -0.21 -4.80
CA PHE A 76 -16.08 0.82 -3.86
C PHE A 76 -15.93 2.26 -4.39
N ARG A 77 -15.10 2.44 -5.43
CA ARG A 77 -14.64 3.76 -5.90
C ARG A 77 -15.76 4.65 -6.45
#